data_AF-A0A3S1R477-F1
#
_entry.id   AF-A0A3S1R477-F1
#
_cell.length_a   1.000
_cell.length_b   1.000
_cell.length_c   1.000
_cell.angle_alpha   90.00
_cell.angle_beta   90.00
_cell.angle_gamma   90.00
#
_symmetry.space_group_name_H-M   'P 1'
#
loop_
_entity.id
_entity.type
_entity.pdbx_description
1 polymer ?
#
loop_
_entity_poly.entity_id
_entity_poly.type
_entity_poly.pdbx_seq_one_letter_code
_entity_poly.pdbx_strand_id
1 'polypeptide(L)'
;TKALEAMAAGLVVCATEKAVEGLGLQAGRHFLAARDAGELGAKILSLAAQPEAAAEMAAAGRAFVSEKHSSAAIGREILQAVADLMARRPD
;
A
#
# COMPACT_ATOMS: atom_id res chain seq x y z
N THR A 1 -1.14 -9.16 -2.98
CA THR A 1 -2.15 -9.30 -1.91
C THR A 1 -3.39 -8.54 -2.33
N LYS A 2 -4.57 -8.85 -1.76
CA LYS A 2 -5.83 -8.21 -2.16
C LYS A 2 -5.85 -6.69 -1.96
N ALA A 3 -5.18 -6.20 -0.91
CA ALA A 3 -5.03 -4.76 -0.66
C ALA A 3 -4.24 -4.07 -1.78
N LEU A 4 -3.10 -4.63 -2.19
CA LEU A 4 -2.28 -4.08 -3.27
C LEU A 4 -3.00 -4.14 -4.63
N GLU A 5 -3.75 -5.20 -4.91
CA GLU A 5 -4.58 -5.32 -6.12
C GLU A 5 -5.67 -4.24 -6.18
N ALA A 6 -6.37 -4.01 -5.06
CA ALA A 6 -7.40 -2.98 -4.97
C ALA A 6 -6.80 -1.58 -5.16
N MET A 7 -5.66 -1.29 -4.51
CA MET A 7 -4.94 -0.03 -4.70
C MET A 7 -4.42 0.13 -6.13
N ALA A 8 -3.90 -0.93 -6.75
CA ALA A 8 -3.48 -0.93 -8.14
C ALA A 8 -4.63 -0.61 -9.09
N ALA A 9 -5.86 -1.03 -8.74
CA ALA A 9 -7.09 -0.68 -9.46
C ALA A 9 -7.59 0.75 -9.16
N GLY A 10 -6.96 1.46 -8.22
CA GLY A 10 -7.34 2.81 -7.78
C GLY A 10 -8.51 2.85 -6.83
N LEU A 11 -8.68 1.79 -6.03
CA LEU A 11 -9.66 1.76 -4.95
C LEU A 11 -8.99 2.15 -3.63
N VAL A 12 -9.70 2.91 -2.81
CA VAL A 12 -9.31 3.11 -1.42
C VAL A 12 -9.51 1.80 -0.65
N VAL A 13 -8.49 1.38 0.08
CA VAL A 13 -8.58 0.25 1.01
C VAL A 13 -8.84 0.80 2.41
N CYS A 14 -9.90 0.32 3.05
CA CYS A 14 -10.12 0.51 4.48
C CYS A 14 -9.78 -0.80 5.20
N ALA A 15 -8.88 -0.74 6.17
CA ALA A 15 -8.33 -1.95 6.80
C ALA A 15 -7.77 -1.65 8.20
N THR A 16 -7.61 -2.72 8.98
CA THR A 16 -6.80 -2.68 10.21
C THR A 16 -5.32 -2.67 9.88
N GLU A 17 -4.50 -2.11 10.77
CA GLU A 17 -3.04 -2.13 10.60
C GLU A 17 -2.51 -3.56 10.46
N LYS A 18 -3.09 -4.51 11.22
CA LYS A 18 -2.72 -5.92 11.13
C LYS A 18 -2.97 -6.52 9.74
N ALA A 19 -4.06 -6.12 9.07
CA ALA A 19 -4.41 -6.64 7.74
C ALA A 19 -3.47 -6.15 6.62
N VAL A 20 -2.75 -5.06 6.85
CA VAL A 20 -1.81 -4.46 5.90
C VAL A 20 -0.36 -4.46 6.38
N GLU A 21 -0.08 -5.19 7.47
CA GLU A 21 1.25 -5.32 8.05
C GLU A 21 2.26 -5.84 7.01
N GLY A 22 3.47 -5.30 7.03
CA GLY A 22 4.55 -5.71 6.12
C GLY A 22 4.41 -5.18 4.68
N LEU A 23 3.32 -4.49 4.33
CA LEU A 23 3.14 -3.94 2.99
C LEU A 23 3.81 -2.57 2.80
N GLY A 24 4.32 -1.94 3.87
CA GLY A 24 4.95 -0.61 3.84
C GLY A 24 3.95 0.55 3.62
N LEU A 25 2.67 0.32 3.91
CA LEU A 25 1.61 1.30 3.73
C LEU A 25 1.58 2.32 4.89
N GLN A 26 1.19 3.56 4.59
CA GLN A 26 1.05 4.64 5.56
C GLN A 26 -0.44 4.94 5.79
N ALA A 27 -0.89 4.87 7.04
CA ALA A 27 -2.25 5.18 7.44
C ALA A 27 -2.60 6.65 7.13
N GLY A 28 -3.79 6.89 6.60
CA GLY A 28 -4.27 8.22 6.22
C GLY A 28 -3.66 8.78 4.93
N ARG A 29 -2.66 8.09 4.34
CA ARG A 29 -2.09 8.45 3.03
C ARG A 29 -2.38 7.40 1.97
N HIS A 30 -2.01 6.14 2.22
CA HIS A 30 -2.20 5.05 1.25
C HIS A 30 -3.49 4.25 1.52
N PHE A 31 -3.97 4.25 2.76
CA PHE A 31 -5.16 3.50 3.15
C PHE A 31 -5.89 4.17 4.32
N LEU A 32 -7.18 3.86 4.45
CA LEU A 32 -8.04 4.33 5.52
C LEU A 32 -7.94 3.36 6.72
N ALA A 33 -7.18 3.72 7.74
CA ALA A 33 -6.98 2.87 8.91
C ALA A 33 -8.25 2.80 9.79
N ALA A 34 -8.65 1.61 10.21
CA ALA A 34 -9.74 1.35 11.16
C ALA A 34 -9.33 0.26 12.14
N ARG A 35 -9.91 0.20 13.34
CA ARG A 35 -9.51 -0.79 14.37
C ARG A 35 -10.39 -2.02 14.41
N ASP A 36 -11.66 -1.86 14.05
CA ASP A 36 -12.68 -2.90 14.12
C ASP A 36 -13.75 -2.71 13.04
N ALA A 37 -14.75 -3.59 13.02
CA ALA A 37 -15.83 -3.56 12.05
C ALA A 37 -16.70 -2.30 12.14
N GLY A 38 -16.90 -1.75 13.35
CA GLY A 38 -17.65 -0.52 13.55
C GLY A 38 -16.92 0.68 12.98
N GLU A 39 -15.62 0.80 13.26
CA GLU A 39 -14.77 1.84 12.68
C GLU A 39 -14.64 1.72 11.16
N LEU A 40 -14.55 0.49 10.62
CA LEU A 40 -14.52 0.26 9.17
C LEU A 40 -15.72 0.92 8.49
N GLY A 41 -16.94 0.59 8.95
CA GLY A 41 -18.17 1.16 8.40
C GLY A 41 -18.24 2.68 8.55
N ALA A 42 -18.00 3.18 9.75
CA ALA A 42 -18.08 4.61 10.05
C ALA A 42 -17.09 5.44 9.21
N LYS A 43 -15.85 4.96 9.06
CA LYS A 43 -14.82 5.67 8.28
C LYS A 43 -15.09 5.61 6.78
N ILE A 44 -15.57 4.48 6.27
CA ILE A 44 -15.97 4.37 4.85
C ILE A 44 -17.06 5.39 4.53
N LEU A 45 -18.10 5.48 5.36
CA LEU A 45 -19.18 6.45 5.18
C LEU A 45 -18.68 7.90 5.26
N SER A 46 -17.81 8.20 6.22
CA SER A 46 -17.20 9.53 6.38
C SER A 46 -16.35 9.93 5.16
N LEU A 47 -15.55 9.00 4.61
CA LEU A 47 -14.73 9.26 3.43
C LEU A 47 -15.58 9.37 2.15
N ALA A 48 -16.67 8.60 2.04
CA ALA A 48 -17.58 8.67 0.90
C ALA A 48 -18.26 10.06 0.75
N ALA A 49 -18.41 10.80 1.85
CA ALA A 49 -18.88 12.18 1.84
C ALA A 49 -17.81 13.20 1.40
N GLN A 50 -16.57 12.77 1.16
CA GLN A 50 -15.41 13.61 0.83
C GLN A 50 -14.73 13.09 -0.45
N PRO A 51 -15.35 13.29 -1.63
CA PRO A 51 -14.91 12.66 -2.88
C PRO A 51 -13.49 13.07 -3.29
N GLU A 52 -13.07 14.30 -3.02
CA GLU A 52 -11.71 14.77 -3.30
C GLU A 52 -10.67 14.03 -2.45
N ALA A 53 -10.90 13.95 -1.13
CA ALA A 53 -10.03 13.19 -0.22
C ALA A 53 -9.96 11.69 -0.59
N ALA A 54 -11.10 11.11 -1.02
CA ALA A 54 -11.13 9.73 -1.50
C ALA A 54 -10.30 9.54 -2.78
N ALA A 55 -10.40 10.48 -3.73
CA ALA A 55 -9.63 10.46 -4.97
C ALA A 55 -8.12 10.62 -4.70
N GLU A 56 -7.74 11.53 -3.80
CA GLU A 56 -6.34 11.72 -3.39
C GLU A 56 -5.75 10.45 -2.76
N MET A 57 -6.48 9.81 -1.85
CA MET A 57 -6.04 8.58 -1.21
C MET A 57 -5.93 7.41 -2.20
N ALA A 58 -6.89 7.29 -3.13
CA ALA A 58 -6.83 6.30 -4.20
C ALA A 58 -5.62 6.50 -5.11
N ALA A 59 -5.33 7.75 -5.49
CA ALA A 59 -4.16 8.10 -6.29
C ALA A 59 -2.86 7.78 -5.55
N ALA A 60 -2.76 8.14 -4.27
CA ALA A 60 -1.59 7.85 -3.44
C ALA A 60 -1.36 6.34 -3.27
N GLY A 61 -2.42 5.55 -3.02
CA GLY A 61 -2.32 4.10 -2.93
C GLY A 61 -1.88 3.45 -4.24
N ARG A 62 -2.42 3.91 -5.39
CA ARG A 62 -2.02 3.42 -6.71
C ARG A 62 -0.56 3.74 -7.03
N ALA A 63 -0.13 4.97 -6.75
CA ALA A 63 1.26 5.40 -6.95
C ALA A 63 2.22 4.55 -6.11
N PHE A 64 1.89 4.34 -4.83
CA PHE A 64 2.67 3.48 -3.94
C PHE A 64 2.87 2.06 -4.51
N VAL A 65 1.81 1.43 -5.01
CA VAL A 65 1.90 0.09 -5.61
C VAL A 65 2.78 0.11 -6.86
N SER A 66 2.63 1.11 -7.73
CA SER A 66 3.46 1.25 -8.93
C SER A 66 4.95 1.38 -8.59
N GLU A 67 5.28 2.21 -7.60
CA GLU A 67 6.65 2.54 -7.21
C GLU A 67 7.35 1.42 -6.44
N LYS A 68 6.61 0.69 -5.59
CA LYS A 68 7.19 -0.25 -4.61
C LYS A 68 6.84 -1.71 -4.84
N HIS A 69 5.70 -1.99 -5.49
CA HIS A 69 5.15 -3.35 -5.60
C HIS A 69 4.87 -3.79 -7.04
N SER A 70 5.31 -3.02 -8.04
CA SER A 70 5.28 -3.46 -9.43
C SER A 70 6.33 -4.54 -9.69
N SER A 71 6.09 -5.41 -10.67
CA SER A 71 7.07 -6.44 -11.07
C SER A 71 8.44 -5.84 -11.40
N ALA A 72 8.47 -4.66 -12.01
CA ALA A 72 9.70 -3.93 -12.30
C ALA A 72 10.40 -3.43 -11.03
N ALA A 73 9.65 -2.85 -10.07
CA ALA A 73 10.21 -2.38 -8.80
C ALA A 73 10.80 -3.52 -7.98
N ILE A 74 10.05 -4.61 -7.82
CA ILE A 74 10.48 -5.82 -7.11
C ILE A 74 11.69 -6.44 -7.79
N GLY A 75 11.66 -6.58 -9.12
CA GLY A 75 12.78 -7.14 -9.88
C GLY A 75 14.07 -6.35 -9.69
N ARG A 76 14.00 -5.01 -9.73
CA ARG A 76 15.14 -4.13 -9.48
C ARG A 76 15.72 -4.33 -8.07
N GLU A 77 14.86 -4.42 -7.06
CA GLU A 77 15.30 -4.59 -5.67
C GLU A 77 15.97 -5.94 -5.43
N ILE A 78 15.41 -7.02 -5.99
CA ILE A 78 16.02 -8.35 -5.95
C ILE A 78 17.39 -8.36 -6.64
N LEU A 79 17.48 -7.79 -7.84
CA LEU A 79 18.74 -7.75 -8.58
C LEU A 79 19.82 -6.96 -7.84
N GLN A 80 19.45 -5.83 -7.21
CA GLN A 80 20.37 -5.06 -6.39
C GLN A 80 20.84 -5.85 -5.19
N ALA A 81 19.93 -6.50 -4.46
CA ALA A 81 20.28 -7.31 -3.29
C ALA A 81 21.23 -8.46 -3.65
N VAL A 82 21.02 -9.13 -4.79
CA VAL A 82 21.92 -10.18 -5.30
C VAL A 82 23.29 -9.61 -5.66
N ALA A 83 23.34 -8.47 -6.37
CA ALA A 83 24.59 -7.82 -6.71
C ALA A 83 25.40 -7.43 -5.46
N ASP A 84 24.73 -6.88 -4.45
CA ASP A 84 25.38 -6.50 -3.20
C ASP A 84 25.90 -7.71 -2.42
N LEU A 85 25.24 -8.86 -2.50
CA LEU A 85 25.71 -10.09 -1.87
C LEU A 85 26.95 -10.64 -2.60
N MET A 86 26.95 -10.59 -3.94
CA MET A 86 28.11 -10.99 -4.75
C MET A 86 29.32 -10.08 -4.53
N ALA A 87 29.10 -8.79 -4.32
CA ALA A 87 30.17 -7.84 -4.01
C ALA A 87 30.75 -8.04 -2.60
N ARG A 88 29.97 -8.61 -1.67
CA ARG A 88 30.35 -8.85 -0.27
C ARG A 88 31.12 -10.14 -0.03
N ARG A 89 31.59 -10.86 -1.07
CA ARG A 89 32.32 -12.13 -0.89
C ARG A 89 33.44 -11.95 0.14
N PRO A 90 33.38 -12.65 1.29
CA PRO A 90 34.53 -12.76 2.18
C PRO A 90 35.59 -13.62 1.50
N ASP A 91 36.86 -13.27 1.73
CA ASP A 91 38.02 -14.08 1.33
C ASP A 91 37.96 -15.50 1.89
#